data_AF-A0A2T7PAI0-F1
#
_entry.id   AF-A0A2T7PAI0-F1
#
_cell.length_a   1.000
_cell.length_b   1.000
_cell.length_c   1.000
_cell.angle_alpha   90.00
_cell.angle_beta   90.00
_cell.angle_gamma   90.00
#
_symmetry.space_group_name_H-M   'P 1'
#
loop_
_entity.id
_entity.type
_entity.pdbx_description
1 polymer ?
#
loop_
_entity_poly.entity_id
_entity_poly.type
_entity_poly.pdbx_seq_one_letter_code
_entity_poly.pdbx_strand_id
1 'polypeptide(L)' 'MFNKEVIRWRLLTTGYSTRIPPEDQRATIDLAFRMWSEVIPLRFIEDTTSDINSVDIEVAFGRGACMNV' A
#
# COMPACT_ATOMS: atom_id res chain seq x y z
N MET A 1 -19.44 -5.28 -11.55
CA MET A 1 -19.20 -6.21 -10.43
C MET A 1 -17.70 -6.32 -10.25
N PHE A 2 -17.18 -6.17 -9.04
CA PHE A 2 -15.73 -6.28 -8.82
C PHE A 2 -15.30 -7.74 -9.03
N ASN A 3 -14.25 -7.96 -9.81
CA ASN A 3 -13.76 -9.32 -10.14
C ASN A 3 -12.83 -9.88 -9.04
N LYS A 4 -12.50 -9.07 -8.04
CA LYS A 4 -11.59 -9.38 -6.94
C LYS A 4 -12.04 -8.64 -5.69
N GLU A 5 -12.26 -9.36 -4.59
CA GLU A 5 -12.75 -8.81 -3.32
C GLU A 5 -11.61 -8.35 -2.39
N VAL A 6 -10.39 -8.82 -2.65
CA VAL A 6 -9.21 -8.54 -1.83
C VAL A 6 -8.15 -7.87 -2.69
N ILE A 7 -7.72 -6.68 -2.29
CA ILE A 7 -6.64 -5.92 -2.91
C ILE A 7 -5.42 -6.01 -1.99
N ARG A 8 -4.32 -6.56 -2.50
CA ARG A 8 -3.06 -6.65 -1.76
C ARG A 8 -2.24 -5.39 -1.95
N TRP A 9 -1.75 -4.80 -0.88
CA TRP A 9 -0.88 -3.63 -0.95
C TRP A 9 0.43 -3.86 -0.20
N ARG A 10 1.48 -3.14 -0.57
CA ARG A 10 2.79 -3.22 0.09
C ARG A 10 3.45 -1.85 0.15
N LEU A 11 3.88 -1.45 1.35
CA LEU A 11 4.80 -0.32 1.50
C LEU A 11 6.24 -0.80 1.25
N LEU A 12 6.85 -0.30 0.18
CA LEU A 12 8.21 -0.64 -0.22
C LEU A 12 9.22 -0.08 0.79
N THR A 13 10.10 -0.95 1.28
CA THR A 13 11.18 -0.59 2.22
C THR A 13 12.17 0.41 1.62
N THR A 14 12.34 0.39 0.31
CA THR A 14 13.16 1.36 -0.45
C THR A 14 12.55 2.75 -0.52
N GLY A 15 11.26 2.88 -0.19
CA GLY A 15 10.51 4.12 -0.29
C GLY A 15 9.94 4.59 1.03
N TYR A 16 10.55 4.32 2.19
CA TYR A 16 10.08 4.93 3.43
C TYR A 16 10.37 6.42 3.48
N SER A 17 9.42 7.20 4.00
CA SER A 17 9.68 8.59 4.36
C SER A 17 10.66 8.66 5.53
N THR A 18 11.58 9.62 5.49
CA THR A 18 12.53 9.87 6.60
C THR A 18 11.94 10.70 7.73
N ARG A 19 10.69 11.18 7.57
CA ARG A 19 10.07 12.13 8.51
C ARG A 19 9.20 11.46 9.58
N ILE A 20 8.74 10.25 9.31
CA ILE A 20 7.76 9.52 10.13
C ILE A 20 8.26 8.08 10.24
N PRO A 21 8.13 7.39 11.38
CA PRO A 21 8.48 5.97 11.49
C PRO A 21 7.71 5.09 10.48
N PRO A 22 8.30 3.99 9.97
CA PRO A 22 7.62 3.10 9.01
C PRO A 22 6.30 2.52 9.52
N GLU A 23 6.19 2.24 10.82
CA GLU A 23 4.97 1.75 11.47
C GLU A 23 3.83 2.78 11.39
N ASP A 24 4.13 4.05 11.60
CA ASP A 24 3.15 5.15 11.52
C ASP A 24 2.74 5.41 10.06
N GLN A 25 3.68 5.27 9.12
CA GLN A 25 3.37 5.31 7.68
C GLN A 25 2.40 4.19 7.30
N ARG A 26 2.68 2.94 7.74
CA ARG A 26 1.78 1.79 7.51
C ARG A 26 0.41 2.00 8.14
N ALA A 27 0.36 2.43 9.39
CA ALA A 27 -0.90 2.68 10.09
C ALA A 27 -1.75 3.75 9.40
N THR A 28 -1.11 4.79 8.86
CA THR A 28 -1.79 5.85 8.10
C THR A 28 -2.39 5.31 6.79
N ILE A 29 -1.63 4.50 6.06
CA ILE A 29 -2.08 3.90 4.80
C ILE A 29 -3.21 2.89 5.07
N ASP A 30 -3.09 2.07 6.11
CA ASP A 30 -4.10 1.11 6.51
C ASP A 30 -5.42 1.80 6.89
N LEU A 31 -5.35 2.90 7.65
CA LEU A 31 -6.54 3.70 7.97
C LEU A 31 -7.22 4.25 6.72
N ALA A 32 -6.46 4.79 5.77
CA ALA A 32 -7.01 5.29 4.52
C ALA A 32 -7.75 4.19 3.75
N PHE A 33 -7.17 2.98 3.66
CA PHE A 33 -7.81 1.85 3.00
C PHE A 33 -9.05 1.31 3.73
N ARG A 34 -9.09 1.40 5.06
CA ARG A 34 -10.30 1.08 5.84
C ARG A 34 -11.45 1.99 5.49
N MET A 35 -11.21 3.31 5.39
CA MET A 35 -12.25 4.27 4.98
C MET A 35 -12.83 3.93 3.60
N TRP A 36 -11.99 3.48 2.66
CA TRP A 36 -12.49 3.00 1.36
C TRP A 36 -13.31 1.71 1.51
N SER A 37 -12.87 0.76 2.31
CA SER A 37 -13.59 -0.52 2.55
C SER A 37 -14.99 -0.33 3.17
N GLU A 38 -15.26 0.82 3.81
CA GLU A 38 -16.58 1.14 4.34
C GLU A 38 -17.60 1.51 3.25
N VAL A 39 -17.12 2.03 2.11
CA VAL A 39 -17.98 2.55 1.03
C VAL A 39 -17.94 1.70 -0.24
N ILE A 40 -16.96 0.78 -0.36
CA ILE A 40 -16.88 -0.19 -1.46
C ILE A 40 -16.64 -1.61 -0.92
N PRO A 41 -17.13 -2.66 -1.61
CA PRO A 41 -16.99 -4.04 -1.16
C PRO A 41 -15.58 -4.61 -1.47
N LEU A 42 -14.53 -3.82 -1.29
CA LEU A 42 -13.15 -4.23 -1.41
C LEU A 42 -12.51 -4.25 -0.03
N ARG A 43 -11.67 -5.26 0.23
CA ARG A 43 -10.83 -5.34 1.42
C ARG A 43 -9.38 -5.14 1.01
N PHE A 44 -8.69 -4.27 1.72
CA PHE A 44 -7.25 -4.05 1.50
C PHE A 44 -6.46 -4.79 2.57
N ILE A 45 -5.43 -5.54 2.16
CA ILE A 45 -4.59 -6.31 3.07
C ILE A 45 -3.13 -6.02 2.74
N GLU A 46 -2.35 -5.66 3.76
CA GLU A 46 -0.90 -5.51 3.58
C GLU A 46 -0.28 -6.89 3.38
N ASP A 47 0.41 -7.07 2.26
CA ASP A 47 1.19 -8.27 1.99
C ASP A 47 2.67 -7.89 2.05
N THR A 48 3.43 -8.50 2.95
CA THR A 48 4.88 -8.26 3.11
C THR A 48 5.74 -9.46 2.76
N THR A 49 5.13 -10.61 2.43
CA THR A 49 5.83 -11.89 2.29
C THR A 49 5.78 -12.46 0.87
N SER A 50 4.71 -12.20 0.11
CA SER A 50 4.54 -12.72 -1.24
C SER A 50 5.46 -12.02 -2.25
N ASP A 51 5.56 -12.55 -3.47
CA ASP A 51 6.30 -11.89 -4.55
C ASP A 51 5.70 -10.51 -4.87
N ILE A 52 6.53 -9.52 -5.21
CA ILE A 52 6.06 -8.17 -5.52
C ILE A 52 5.07 -8.17 -6.70
N ASN A 53 5.24 -9.06 -7.68
CA ASN A 53 4.35 -9.22 -8.83
C ASN A 53 2.95 -9.73 -8.45
N SER A 54 2.75 -10.17 -7.20
CA SER A 54 1.45 -10.62 -6.68
C SER A 54 0.70 -9.55 -5.88
N VAL A 55 1.32 -8.38 -5.70
CA VAL A 55 0.76 -7.22 -5.02
C VAL A 55 0.03 -6.34 -6.04
N ASP A 56 -1.16 -5.86 -5.67
CA ASP A 56 -1.99 -5.01 -6.55
C ASP A 56 -1.60 -3.53 -6.46
N ILE A 57 -1.13 -3.09 -5.28
CA ILE A 57 -0.75 -1.69 -5.01
C ILE A 57 0.63 -1.62 -4.34
N GLU A 58 1.58 -1.00 -5.01
CA GLU A 58 2.89 -0.67 -4.44
C GLU A 58 2.91 0.79 -3.96
N VAL A 59 3.32 0.99 -2.71
CA VAL A 59 3.43 2.33 -2.11
C VAL A 59 4.89 2.63 -1.82
N ALA A 60 5.36 3.79 -2.28
CA ALA A 60 6.72 4.26 -2.03
C ALA A 60 6.75 5.80 -1.98
N PHE A 61 7.58 6.36 -1.12
CA PHE A 61 7.86 7.79 -1.04
C PHE A 61 9.14 8.11 -1.83
N GLY A 62 8.98 8.87 -2.92
CA GLY A 62 10.09 9.38 -3.73
C GLY A 62 10.43 10.84 -3.41
N ARG A 63 11.67 11.26 -3.71
CA ARG A 63 12.06 12.67 -3.76
C ARG A 63 12.47 13.02 -5.20
N GLY A 64 11.76 13.94 -5.84
CA GLY A 64 12.12 14.49 -7.16
C GLY A 64 11.75 13.58 -8.33
N ALA A 65 12.58 12.57 -8.63
CA ALA A 65 12.43 11.72 -9.81
C ALA A 65 11.72 10.40 -9.48
N CYS A 66 10.39 10.43 -9.37
CA CYS A 66 9.58 9.23 -9.28
C CYS A 66 9.15 8.74 -10.68
N MET A 67 10.11 8.20 -11.45
CA MET A 67 9.96 7.09 -12.40
C MET A 67 11.34 6.82 -13.03
N ASN A 68 11.88 5.61 -12.82
CA ASN A 68 12.85 4.86 -13.66
C ASN A 68 13.72 3.97 -12.78
N VAL A 69 13.26 2.74 -12.56
CA VAL A 69 14.05 1.51 -12.68
C VAL A 69 13.09 0.39 -13.07
#